data_AF-A0A925Y7E3-F1
#
_entry.id   AF-A0A925Y7E3-F1
#
_cell.length_a   1.000
_cell.length_b   1.000
_cell.length_c   1.000
_cell.angle_alpha   90.00
_cell.angle_beta   90.00
_cell.angle_gamma   90.00
#
_symmetry.space_group_name_H-M   'P 1'
#
loop_
_entity.id
_entity.type
_entity.pdbx_description
1 polymer ?
#
loop_
_entity_poly.entity_id
_entity_poly.type
_entity_poly.pdbx_seq_one_letter_code
_entity_poly.pdbx_strand_id
1 'polypeptide(L)'
;MTDVYIPEYLVAVKFAFVSIFWMALLSSCAVRATREEAIAIAYRYTQVEWMPEARHVLHGPDGKGIVVQTPDRSVAWTGDVRGWWKPGVPAKGMPYQWGGFDTPETFLTKIAAGKKAGDVGDAAKRKLGDAGTSAESCGIDCSGLVSRCWKLPRPYSTRELPSICTPLEAWDRLQPGDILLNNQHVLLFVRWIEPGKVIGAYEAGPKPVWRVNACGIPVSKLKSEGYSPWRYQWMK
;
A
#
# COMPACT_ATOMS: atom_id res chain seq x y z
N MET A 1 18.49 -20.01 -78.68
CA MET A 1 17.23 -19.43 -78.16
C MET A 1 17.26 -19.65 -76.66
N THR A 2 17.48 -18.67 -75.79
CA THR A 2 17.27 -17.21 -75.85
C THR A 2 18.15 -16.56 -74.77
N ASP A 3 18.89 -15.53 -75.18
CA ASP A 3 19.06 -14.22 -74.53
C ASP A 3 19.64 -14.04 -73.11
N VAL A 4 20.77 -13.33 -73.05
CA VAL A 4 21.15 -12.35 -72.00
C VAL A 4 21.99 -11.26 -72.68
N TYR A 5 21.42 -10.14 -73.13
CA TYR A 5 21.17 -8.83 -72.46
C TYR A 5 22.44 -8.05 -72.03
N ILE A 6 22.54 -6.83 -72.60
CA ILE A 6 23.61 -5.81 -72.56
C ILE A 6 23.29 -4.76 -71.45
N PRO A 7 24.28 -4.02 -70.92
CA PRO A 7 24.28 -3.49 -69.56
C PRO A 7 23.90 -2.00 -69.43
N GLU A 8 24.19 -1.48 -68.23
CA GLU A 8 24.30 -0.09 -67.78
C GLU A 8 23.00 0.54 -67.27
N TYR A 9 23.01 0.97 -66.00
CA TYR A 9 22.87 2.38 -65.61
C TYR A 9 23.30 2.53 -64.14
N LEU A 10 24.41 3.24 -63.93
CA LEU A 10 24.79 3.85 -62.67
C LEU A 10 23.76 4.92 -62.30
N VAL A 11 22.95 4.67 -61.27
CA VAL A 11 22.12 5.70 -60.63
C VAL A 11 22.48 5.76 -59.16
N ALA A 12 23.00 6.92 -58.75
CA ALA A 12 23.40 7.25 -57.41
C ALA A 12 22.24 7.12 -56.40
N VAL A 13 22.44 6.30 -55.37
CA VAL A 13 21.53 6.25 -54.22
C VAL A 13 21.92 7.35 -53.23
N LYS A 14 21.14 8.43 -53.23
CA LYS A 14 21.16 9.43 -52.15
C LYS A 14 20.55 8.81 -50.90
N PHE A 15 21.35 8.62 -49.85
CA PHE A 15 20.84 8.29 -48.52
C PHE A 15 20.11 9.51 -47.93
N ALA A 16 18.79 9.51 -48.02
CA ALA A 16 17.96 10.38 -47.20
C ALA A 16 17.81 9.73 -45.82
N PHE A 17 18.55 10.23 -44.83
CA PHE A 17 18.25 9.97 -43.42
C PHE A 17 16.92 10.66 -43.08
N VAL A 18 15.81 9.95 -43.23
CA VAL A 18 14.56 10.36 -42.59
C VAL A 18 14.69 9.96 -41.13
N SER A 19 15.12 10.92 -40.31
CA SER A 19 15.11 10.82 -38.87
C SER A 19 13.66 10.75 -38.40
N ILE A 20 13.12 9.54 -38.34
CA ILE A 20 11.82 9.27 -37.73
C ILE A 20 12.02 9.37 -36.22
N PHE A 21 11.93 10.60 -35.70
CA PHE A 21 11.69 10.86 -34.29
C PHE A 21 10.25 10.40 -33.99
N TRP A 22 10.07 9.09 -33.79
CA TRP A 22 8.92 8.59 -33.04
C TRP A 22 9.13 9.01 -31.58
N MET A 23 8.78 10.25 -31.25
CA MET A 23 8.33 10.54 -29.90
C MET A 23 7.03 9.78 -29.71
N ALA A 24 7.15 8.53 -29.28
CA ALA A 24 6.06 7.84 -28.62
C ALA A 24 5.75 8.65 -27.36
N LEU A 25 4.83 9.61 -27.47
CA LEU A 25 3.98 10.02 -26.37
C LEU A 25 3.18 8.77 -25.98
N LEU A 26 3.83 7.88 -25.24
CA LEU A 26 3.15 7.01 -24.30
C LEU A 26 2.54 7.96 -23.27
N SER A 27 1.39 8.53 -23.64
CA SER A 27 0.42 9.00 -22.67
C SER A 27 0.08 7.74 -21.89
N SER A 28 0.84 7.49 -20.82
CA SER A 28 0.55 6.37 -19.95
C SER A 28 -0.88 6.61 -19.52
N CYS A 29 -1.78 5.72 -19.96
CA CYS A 29 -3.00 5.45 -19.23
C CYS A 29 -2.57 4.80 -17.91
N ALA A 30 -1.77 5.52 -17.11
CA ALA A 30 -1.59 5.21 -15.71
C ALA A 30 -3.02 5.15 -15.17
N VAL A 31 -3.39 3.98 -14.67
CA VAL A 31 -4.72 3.73 -14.15
C VAL A 31 -4.85 4.62 -12.92
N ARG A 32 -5.37 5.83 -13.11
CA ARG A 32 -5.65 6.77 -12.04
C ARG A 32 -6.88 6.26 -11.29
N ALA A 33 -6.71 5.99 -10.00
CA ALA A 33 -7.83 5.64 -9.15
C ALA A 33 -8.83 6.81 -9.09
N THR A 34 -10.13 6.51 -9.15
CA THR A 34 -11.15 7.45 -8.69
C THR A 34 -11.24 7.40 -7.17
N ARG A 35 -11.89 8.41 -6.59
CA ARG A 35 -12.16 8.45 -5.14
C ARG A 35 -12.96 7.23 -4.69
N GLU A 36 -14.00 6.86 -5.43
CA GLU A 36 -14.86 5.71 -5.14
C GLU A 36 -14.07 4.41 -5.22
N GLU A 37 -13.21 4.24 -6.22
CA GLU A 37 -12.33 3.07 -6.33
C GLU A 37 -11.39 2.98 -5.13
N ALA A 38 -10.77 4.09 -4.71
CA ALA A 38 -9.86 4.09 -3.56
C ALA A 38 -10.57 3.65 -2.27
N ILE A 39 -11.79 4.14 -2.02
CA ILE A 39 -12.60 3.74 -0.86
C ILE A 39 -13.06 2.28 -0.97
N ALA A 40 -13.49 1.84 -2.15
CA ALA A 40 -13.93 0.46 -2.39
C ALA A 40 -12.78 -0.53 -2.19
N ILE A 41 -11.57 -0.19 -2.64
CA ILE A 41 -10.37 -1.01 -2.41
C ILE A 41 -10.11 -1.10 -0.90
N ALA A 42 -10.05 0.01 -0.16
CA ALA A 42 -9.83 -0.03 1.29
C ALA A 42 -10.88 -0.89 2.01
N TYR A 43 -12.15 -0.78 1.62
CA TYR A 43 -13.21 -1.60 2.16
C TYR A 43 -12.95 -3.10 1.94
N ARG A 44 -12.57 -3.53 0.74
CA ARG A 44 -12.26 -4.95 0.45
C ARG A 44 -11.22 -5.54 1.40
N TYR A 45 -10.21 -4.76 1.80
CA TYR A 45 -9.18 -5.20 2.74
C TYR A 45 -9.71 -5.42 4.17
N THR A 46 -10.75 -4.67 4.57
CA THR A 46 -11.46 -4.93 5.84
C THR A 46 -12.32 -6.18 5.80
N GLN A 47 -12.68 -6.65 4.60
CA GLN A 47 -13.58 -7.78 4.39
C GLN A 47 -12.86 -9.12 4.17
N VAL A 48 -11.53 -9.14 4.19
CA VAL A 48 -10.77 -10.39 4.01
C VAL A 48 -11.07 -11.35 5.15
N GLU A 49 -11.65 -12.51 4.83
CA GLU A 49 -11.96 -13.57 5.79
C GLU A 49 -10.98 -14.73 5.59
N TRP A 50 -10.44 -15.24 6.70
CA TRP A 50 -9.43 -16.30 6.68
C TRP A 50 -9.47 -17.11 7.99
N MET A 51 -8.91 -18.32 7.96
CA MET A 51 -8.77 -19.17 9.13
C MET A 51 -7.31 -19.17 9.60
N PRO A 52 -6.99 -18.54 10.75
CA PRO A 52 -5.66 -18.61 11.32
C PRO A 52 -5.34 -20.02 11.83
N GLU A 53 -4.07 -20.40 11.76
CA GLU A 53 -3.55 -21.70 12.18
C GLU A 53 -2.26 -21.46 12.96
N ALA A 54 -1.81 -22.47 13.71
CA ALA A 54 -0.55 -22.38 14.46
C ALA A 54 0.65 -22.04 13.55
N ARG A 55 0.67 -22.53 12.30
CA ARG A 55 1.73 -22.24 11.32
C ARG A 55 1.84 -20.77 10.92
N HIS A 56 0.78 -19.99 11.10
CA HIS A 56 0.75 -18.56 10.77
C HIS A 56 1.36 -17.67 11.88
N VAL A 57 1.69 -18.24 13.04
CA VAL A 57 2.29 -17.52 14.18
C VAL A 57 3.82 -17.51 14.06
N LEU A 58 4.44 -16.37 14.40
CA LEU A 58 5.88 -16.24 14.61
C LEU A 58 6.18 -15.07 15.57
N HIS A 59 6.94 -15.38 16.63
CA HIS A 59 7.45 -14.42 17.61
C HIS A 59 8.96 -14.61 17.77
N GLY A 60 9.74 -14.12 16.82
CA GLY A 60 11.18 -14.38 16.76
C GLY A 60 11.76 -14.16 15.37
N PRO A 61 13.03 -14.50 15.15
CA PRO A 61 13.66 -14.35 13.84
C PRO A 61 13.02 -15.27 12.80
N ASP A 62 12.87 -14.76 11.58
CA ASP A 62 12.63 -15.57 10.38
C ASP A 62 13.94 -16.25 9.91
N GLY A 63 13.88 -16.99 8.80
CA GLY A 63 15.04 -17.69 8.24
C GLY A 63 16.21 -16.78 7.81
N LYS A 64 16.02 -15.46 7.77
CA LYS A 64 17.06 -14.45 7.50
C LYS A 64 17.46 -13.64 8.73
N GLY A 65 16.94 -14.00 9.91
CA GLY A 65 17.22 -13.29 11.17
C GLY A 65 16.40 -12.02 11.38
N ILE A 66 15.43 -11.71 10.50
CA ILE A 66 14.52 -10.57 10.69
C ILE A 66 13.53 -10.95 11.78
N VAL A 67 13.48 -10.19 12.87
CA VAL A 67 12.51 -10.44 13.94
C VAL A 67 11.10 -10.15 13.42
N VAL A 68 10.25 -11.17 13.44
CA VAL A 68 8.83 -11.12 13.13
C VAL A 68 8.03 -11.22 14.41
N GLN A 69 6.99 -10.41 14.49
CA GLN A 69 6.03 -10.44 15.58
C GLN A 69 4.61 -10.41 14.99
N THR A 70 3.96 -11.57 14.95
CA THR A 70 2.60 -11.68 14.42
C THR A 70 1.58 -11.04 15.37
N PRO A 71 0.56 -10.32 14.86
CA PRO A 71 -0.47 -9.70 15.70
C PRO A 71 -1.55 -10.67 16.19
N ASP A 72 -1.19 -11.91 16.52
CA ASP A 72 -2.07 -12.87 17.16
C ASP A 72 -2.13 -12.67 18.68
N ARG A 73 -3.11 -13.27 19.36
CA ARG A 73 -3.34 -13.06 20.79
C ARG A 73 -2.26 -13.62 21.72
N SER A 74 -1.32 -14.44 21.24
CA SER A 74 -0.23 -14.99 22.07
C SER A 74 0.98 -14.07 22.17
N VAL A 75 1.05 -13.04 21.33
CA VAL A 75 2.09 -12.01 21.38
C VAL A 75 2.19 -11.35 22.77
N ALA A 76 3.40 -11.32 23.31
CA ALA A 76 3.68 -10.68 24.60
C ALA A 76 4.05 -9.21 24.37
N TRP A 77 3.05 -8.32 24.36
CA TRP A 77 3.30 -6.87 24.29
C TRP A 77 3.51 -6.24 25.66
N THR A 78 4.33 -5.20 25.72
CA THR A 78 4.32 -4.23 26.81
C THR A 78 3.25 -3.17 26.52
N GLY A 79 2.19 -3.10 27.33
CA GLY A 79 1.09 -2.12 27.20
C GLY A 79 -0.23 -2.66 26.61
N ASP A 80 -1.11 -1.76 26.16
CA ASP A 80 -2.54 -2.06 25.86
C ASP A 80 -2.83 -2.64 24.46
N VAL A 81 -1.85 -2.72 23.55
CA VAL A 81 -2.12 -3.13 22.17
C VAL A 81 -2.02 -4.65 22.03
N ARG A 82 -3.04 -5.38 22.51
CA ARG A 82 -3.09 -6.85 22.37
C ARG A 82 -3.25 -7.27 20.91
N GLY A 83 -2.68 -8.42 20.53
CA GLY A 83 -2.99 -9.05 19.26
C GLY A 83 -4.47 -9.41 19.13
N TRP A 84 -4.96 -9.60 17.91
CA TRP A 84 -6.40 -9.62 17.63
C TRP A 84 -6.92 -10.98 17.16
N TRP A 85 -6.13 -11.72 16.37
CA TRP A 85 -6.49 -13.03 15.83
C TRP A 85 -5.93 -14.18 16.67
N LYS A 86 -6.46 -15.40 16.53
CA LYS A 86 -5.88 -16.60 17.15
C LYS A 86 -6.14 -17.84 16.28
N PRO A 87 -5.28 -18.86 16.34
CA PRO A 87 -5.49 -20.13 15.62
C PRO A 87 -6.86 -20.75 15.89
N GLY A 88 -7.48 -21.31 14.83
CA GLY A 88 -8.75 -22.03 14.90
C GLY A 88 -10.00 -21.15 15.06
N VAL A 89 -9.87 -19.82 15.01
CA VAL A 89 -11.01 -18.89 15.07
C VAL A 89 -11.04 -18.01 13.83
N PRO A 90 -12.16 -17.96 13.08
CA PRO A 90 -12.28 -17.11 11.91
C PRO A 90 -11.86 -15.67 12.19
N ALA A 91 -11.01 -15.13 11.31
CA ALA A 91 -10.50 -13.78 11.38
C ALA A 91 -11.03 -12.96 10.20
N LYS A 92 -11.32 -11.68 10.45
CA LYS A 92 -11.79 -10.73 9.44
C LYS A 92 -10.92 -9.48 9.43
N GLY A 93 -10.56 -9.03 8.22
CA GLY A 93 -9.61 -7.96 7.95
C GLY A 93 -8.19 -8.50 7.72
N MET A 94 -7.47 -7.87 6.80
CA MET A 94 -6.08 -8.23 6.50
C MET A 94 -5.15 -7.80 7.66
N PRO A 95 -4.28 -8.68 8.18
CA PRO A 95 -3.28 -8.33 9.18
C PRO A 95 -2.32 -7.22 8.72
N TYR A 96 -1.87 -6.41 9.67
CA TYR A 96 -0.78 -5.48 9.44
C TYR A 96 0.54 -6.25 9.25
N GLN A 97 1.31 -5.91 8.21
CA GLN A 97 2.67 -6.37 8.01
C GLN A 97 3.56 -5.19 7.66
N TRP A 98 4.65 -4.97 8.41
CA TRP A 98 5.67 -3.98 8.13
C TRP A 98 6.28 -4.18 6.73
N GLY A 99 6.20 -3.15 5.88
CA GLY A 99 6.60 -3.22 4.46
C GLY A 99 5.70 -4.14 3.60
N GLY A 100 4.57 -4.59 4.15
CA GLY A 100 3.62 -5.44 3.45
C GLY A 100 2.88 -4.69 2.36
N PHE A 101 2.64 -5.37 1.24
CA PHE A 101 1.96 -4.81 0.07
C PHE A 101 1.01 -5.81 -0.59
N ASP A 102 0.44 -6.76 0.15
CA ASP A 102 -0.44 -7.78 -0.44
C ASP A 102 -1.76 -7.18 -0.99
N THR A 103 -2.35 -7.87 -1.97
CA THR A 103 -3.79 -7.78 -2.26
C THR A 103 -4.56 -8.80 -1.43
N PRO A 104 -5.89 -8.70 -1.30
CA PRO A 104 -6.69 -9.76 -0.68
C PRO A 104 -6.35 -11.15 -1.23
N GLU A 105 -6.18 -11.28 -2.54
CA GLU A 105 -5.89 -12.53 -3.23
C GLU A 105 -4.47 -13.04 -2.94
N THR A 106 -3.45 -12.17 -3.00
CA THR A 106 -2.07 -12.60 -2.72
C THR A 106 -1.90 -12.93 -1.24
N PHE A 107 -2.57 -12.21 -0.34
CA PHE A 107 -2.61 -12.54 1.07
C PHE A 107 -3.21 -13.94 1.30
N LEU A 108 -4.40 -14.23 0.77
CA LEU A 108 -5.04 -15.54 0.94
C LEU A 108 -4.19 -16.68 0.36
N THR A 109 -3.55 -16.46 -0.78
CA THR A 109 -2.61 -17.42 -1.39
C THR A 109 -1.43 -17.69 -0.46
N LYS A 110 -0.84 -16.65 0.12
CA LYS A 110 0.30 -16.77 1.05
C LYS A 110 -0.09 -17.44 2.37
N ILE A 111 -1.28 -17.15 2.88
CA ILE A 111 -1.84 -17.83 4.06
C ILE A 111 -2.03 -19.32 3.77
N ALA A 112 -2.59 -19.70 2.63
CA ALA A 112 -2.71 -21.11 2.25
C ALA A 112 -1.34 -21.81 2.16
N ALA A 113 -0.30 -21.08 1.77
CA ALA A 113 1.09 -21.55 1.75
C ALA A 113 1.79 -21.54 3.13
N GLY A 114 1.09 -21.16 4.21
CA GLY A 114 1.62 -21.19 5.57
C GLY A 114 2.51 -20.00 5.96
N LYS A 115 2.45 -18.88 5.22
CA LYS A 115 3.16 -17.64 5.59
C LYS A 115 2.65 -17.07 6.92
N LYS A 116 3.49 -16.27 7.58
CA LYS A 116 3.18 -15.66 8.88
C LYS A 116 2.18 -14.52 8.69
N ALA A 117 1.10 -14.55 9.44
CA ALA A 117 -0.03 -13.65 9.23
C ALA A 117 0.19 -12.31 9.93
N GLY A 118 0.90 -11.41 9.24
CA GLY A 118 1.26 -10.10 9.72
C GLY A 118 2.67 -10.04 10.33
N ASP A 119 3.10 -8.81 10.55
CA ASP A 119 4.37 -8.45 11.17
C ASP A 119 4.28 -7.01 11.64
N VAL A 120 4.12 -6.83 12.93
CA VAL A 120 3.94 -5.52 13.56
C VAL A 120 5.16 -4.60 13.43
N GLY A 121 4.91 -3.30 13.34
CA GLY A 121 5.95 -2.27 13.25
C GLY A 121 6.35 -1.71 14.61
N ASP A 122 7.63 -1.79 14.97
CA ASP A 122 8.17 -1.22 16.20
C ASP A 122 9.31 -0.21 15.92
N ALA A 123 9.97 0.28 16.98
CA ALA A 123 11.09 1.21 16.83
C ALA A 123 12.31 0.58 16.13
N ALA A 124 12.54 -0.73 16.30
CA ALA A 124 13.66 -1.43 15.66
C ALA A 124 13.43 -1.56 14.14
N LYS A 125 12.23 -1.98 13.73
CA LYS A 125 11.85 -2.04 12.31
C LYS A 125 11.86 -0.67 11.64
N ARG A 126 11.43 0.39 12.34
CA ARG A 126 11.52 1.77 11.82
C ARG A 126 12.96 2.20 11.53
N LYS A 127 13.93 1.74 12.32
CA LYS A 127 15.36 2.00 12.09
C LYS A 127 15.89 1.21 10.89
N LEU A 128 15.43 -0.03 10.71
CA LEU A 128 15.82 -0.88 9.58
C LEU A 128 15.17 -0.48 8.26
N GLY A 129 13.99 0.14 8.29
CA GLY A 129 13.21 0.42 7.08
C GLY A 129 12.87 -0.87 6.35
N ASP A 130 13.12 -0.89 5.04
CA ASP A 130 12.84 -2.03 4.16
C ASP A 130 13.66 -3.28 4.52
N ALA A 131 14.85 -3.10 5.12
CA ALA A 131 15.65 -4.23 5.61
C ALA A 131 14.97 -4.98 6.77
N GLY A 132 13.95 -4.38 7.40
CA GLY A 132 13.15 -4.98 8.46
C GLY A 132 11.93 -5.75 7.97
N THR A 133 11.71 -5.85 6.65
CA THR A 133 10.55 -6.53 6.05
C THR A 133 10.83 -8.02 5.83
N SER A 134 10.08 -8.87 6.52
CA SER A 134 10.19 -10.33 6.33
C SER A 134 9.48 -10.81 5.07
N ALA A 135 10.15 -11.65 4.28
CA ALA A 135 9.56 -12.36 3.15
C ALA A 135 8.78 -13.63 3.58
N GLU A 136 8.85 -14.01 4.85
CA GLU A 136 8.08 -15.11 5.44
C GLU A 136 6.73 -14.66 5.98
N SER A 137 6.52 -13.35 6.13
CA SER A 137 5.24 -12.76 6.52
C SER A 137 4.40 -12.30 5.31
N CYS A 138 3.09 -12.18 5.53
CA CYS A 138 2.12 -11.67 4.56
C CYS A 138 1.10 -10.73 5.23
N GLY A 139 0.60 -9.76 4.46
CA GLY A 139 -0.25 -8.67 4.95
C GLY A 139 0.07 -7.34 4.27
N ILE A 140 -0.32 -6.25 4.93
CA ILE A 140 -0.17 -4.90 4.38
C ILE A 140 0.17 -3.88 5.47
N ASP A 141 1.01 -2.89 5.18
CA ASP A 141 1.21 -1.74 6.08
C ASP A 141 0.31 -0.54 5.73
N CYS A 142 0.40 0.52 6.53
CA CYS A 142 -0.41 1.73 6.38
C CYS A 142 -0.23 2.37 5.00
N SER A 143 1.01 2.51 4.55
CA SER A 143 1.38 3.18 3.32
C SER A 143 1.18 2.28 2.09
N GLY A 144 1.34 0.98 2.26
CA GLY A 144 0.98 -0.06 1.31
C GLY A 144 -0.52 -0.07 1.03
N LEU A 145 -1.35 0.06 2.08
CA LEU A 145 -2.82 0.17 1.91
C LEU A 145 -3.18 1.38 1.06
N VAL A 146 -2.66 2.56 1.38
CA VAL A 146 -2.88 3.79 0.60
C VAL A 146 -2.41 3.60 -0.85
N SER A 147 -1.22 3.04 -1.04
CA SER A 147 -0.66 2.76 -2.37
C SER A 147 -1.54 1.82 -3.19
N ARG A 148 -2.13 0.79 -2.55
CA ARG A 148 -3.11 -0.10 -3.19
C ARG A 148 -4.41 0.61 -3.54
N CYS A 149 -4.91 1.46 -2.65
CA CYS A 149 -6.13 2.25 -2.88
C CYS A 149 -5.95 3.22 -4.06
N TRP A 150 -4.75 3.76 -4.25
CA TRP A 150 -4.42 4.62 -5.39
C TRP A 150 -3.93 3.88 -6.63
N LYS A 151 -3.98 2.54 -6.61
CA LYS A 151 -3.57 1.65 -7.73
C LYS A 151 -2.12 1.89 -8.16
N LEU A 152 -1.25 2.23 -7.21
CA LEU A 152 0.18 2.41 -7.46
C LEU A 152 0.85 1.06 -7.75
N PRO A 153 1.87 1.01 -8.62
CA PRO A 153 2.54 -0.23 -9.01
C PRO A 153 3.42 -0.82 -7.90
N ARG A 154 3.79 -0.01 -6.90
CA ARG A 154 4.66 -0.37 -5.77
C ARG A 154 4.16 0.30 -4.49
N PRO A 155 4.59 -0.16 -3.30
CA PRO A 155 4.37 0.61 -2.08
C PRO A 155 5.20 1.90 -2.12
N TYR A 156 4.57 3.01 -1.74
CA TYR A 156 5.23 4.27 -1.44
C TYR A 156 5.20 4.45 0.07
N SER A 157 6.37 4.57 0.69
CA SER A 157 6.49 4.76 2.14
C SER A 157 5.89 6.09 2.60
N THR A 158 5.60 6.23 3.88
CA THR A 158 5.15 7.51 4.48
C THR A 158 6.10 8.69 4.21
N ARG A 159 7.38 8.42 3.96
CA ARG A 159 8.39 9.42 3.58
C ARG A 159 8.34 9.81 2.11
N GLU A 160 7.88 8.91 1.24
CA GLU A 160 7.76 9.14 -0.20
C GLU A 160 6.40 9.74 -0.59
N LEU A 161 5.33 9.46 0.16
CA LEU A 161 3.98 9.97 -0.13
C LEU A 161 3.93 11.50 -0.39
N PRO A 162 4.66 12.36 0.35
CA PRO A 162 4.69 13.80 0.06
C PRO A 162 5.13 14.15 -1.37
N SER A 163 5.98 13.34 -2.01
CA SER A 163 6.48 13.60 -3.37
C SER A 163 5.43 13.41 -4.48
N ILE A 164 4.34 12.70 -4.17
CA ILE A 164 3.24 12.40 -5.09
C ILE A 164 1.91 13.01 -4.65
N CYS A 165 1.96 13.86 -3.62
CA CYS A 165 0.81 14.51 -3.03
C CYS A 165 0.96 16.04 -3.05
N THR A 166 -0.15 16.74 -2.91
CA THR A 166 -0.21 18.17 -2.62
C THR A 166 -0.75 18.34 -1.19
N PRO A 167 -0.07 19.12 -0.33
CA PRO A 167 -0.61 19.42 1.00
C PRO A 167 -1.90 20.24 0.87
N LEU A 168 -2.88 19.96 1.72
CA LEU A 168 -4.10 20.76 1.77
C LEU A 168 -3.95 21.87 2.82
N GLU A 169 -4.34 23.09 2.46
CA GLU A 169 -4.23 24.27 3.33
C GLU A 169 -5.16 24.21 4.55
N ALA A 170 -6.25 23.46 4.46
CA ALA A 170 -7.24 23.32 5.52
C ALA A 170 -7.89 21.94 5.53
N TRP A 171 -8.32 21.51 6.72
CA TRP A 171 -8.95 20.20 6.94
C TRP A 171 -10.30 20.09 6.24
N ASP A 172 -11.07 21.16 6.17
CA ASP A 172 -12.38 21.20 5.51
C ASP A 172 -12.32 20.95 3.98
N ARG A 173 -11.12 21.04 3.38
CA ARG A 173 -10.87 20.69 1.99
C ARG A 173 -10.75 19.19 1.73
N LEU A 174 -10.71 18.36 2.77
CA LEU A 174 -10.63 16.90 2.66
C LEU A 174 -11.79 16.35 1.82
N GLN A 175 -11.46 15.45 0.92
CA GLN A 175 -12.38 14.68 0.08
C GLN A 175 -12.05 13.18 0.19
N PRO A 176 -13.02 12.28 -0.01
CA PRO A 176 -12.79 10.83 0.07
C PRO A 176 -11.60 10.41 -0.79
N GLY A 177 -10.67 9.62 -0.23
CA GLY A 177 -9.45 9.19 -0.91
C GLY A 177 -8.23 10.10 -0.71
N ASP A 178 -8.41 11.28 -0.11
CA ASP A 178 -7.31 12.06 0.46
C ASP A 178 -6.71 11.33 1.69
N ILE A 179 -5.52 11.72 2.14
CA ILE A 179 -4.86 11.09 3.28
C ILE A 179 -4.59 12.08 4.41
N LEU A 180 -4.49 11.54 5.62
CA LEU A 180 -3.93 12.22 6.77
C LEU A 180 -2.59 11.55 7.05
N LEU A 181 -1.51 12.33 6.98
CA LEU A 181 -0.14 11.84 7.05
C LEU A 181 0.63 12.52 8.17
N ASN A 182 1.37 11.71 8.94
CA ASN A 182 2.48 12.20 9.76
C ASN A 182 3.76 11.42 9.41
N ASN A 183 4.85 11.62 10.15
CA ASN A 183 6.14 10.98 9.88
C ASN A 183 6.19 9.46 10.13
N GLN A 184 5.15 8.86 10.72
CA GLN A 184 5.13 7.46 11.13
C GLN A 184 3.98 6.65 10.53
N HIS A 185 2.87 7.30 10.17
CA HIS A 185 1.62 6.63 9.82
C HIS A 185 0.77 7.45 8.87
N VAL A 186 -0.13 6.76 8.17
CA VAL A 186 -1.05 7.37 7.22
C VAL A 186 -2.43 6.74 7.33
N LEU A 187 -3.46 7.58 7.17
CA LEU A 187 -4.88 7.20 7.17
C LEU A 187 -5.50 7.62 5.84
N LEU A 188 -6.41 6.81 5.29
CA LEU A 188 -7.21 7.16 4.12
C LEU A 188 -8.52 7.80 4.58
N PHE A 189 -8.72 9.09 4.29
CA PHE A 189 -9.94 9.81 4.62
C PHE A 189 -11.12 9.28 3.80
N VAL A 190 -12.24 9.00 4.45
CA VAL A 190 -13.48 8.57 3.80
C VAL A 190 -14.50 9.71 3.82
N ARG A 191 -14.76 10.28 5.00
CA ARG A 191 -15.80 11.30 5.20
C ARG A 191 -15.63 12.01 6.54
N TRP A 192 -16.39 13.08 6.73
CA TRP A 192 -16.69 13.60 8.06
C TRP A 192 -17.74 12.72 8.75
N ILE A 193 -17.45 12.29 9.98
CA ILE A 193 -18.46 11.74 10.90
C ILE A 193 -19.16 12.88 11.61
N GLU A 194 -18.36 13.82 12.11
CA GLU A 194 -18.82 15.12 12.62
C GLU A 194 -17.96 16.21 11.96
N PRO A 195 -18.53 17.09 11.13
CA PRO A 195 -17.78 18.10 10.39
C PRO A 195 -16.81 18.90 11.29
N GLY A 196 -15.54 18.96 10.87
CA GLY A 196 -14.48 19.68 11.61
C GLY A 196 -13.98 19.00 12.89
N LYS A 197 -14.65 17.95 13.38
CA LYS A 197 -14.39 17.35 14.70
C LYS A 197 -13.98 15.89 14.65
N VAL A 198 -14.65 15.06 13.86
CA VAL A 198 -14.38 13.61 13.79
C VAL A 198 -14.38 13.17 12.34
N ILE A 199 -13.27 12.57 11.90
CA ILE A 199 -13.16 11.95 10.57
C ILE A 199 -13.51 10.47 10.63
N GLY A 200 -14.07 9.95 9.56
CA GLY A 200 -14.10 8.52 9.26
C GLY A 200 -12.97 8.19 8.29
N ALA A 201 -12.18 7.16 8.60
CA ALA A 201 -11.02 6.76 7.82
C ALA A 201 -10.89 5.23 7.73
N TYR A 202 -10.11 4.77 6.75
CA TYR A 202 -9.52 3.43 6.76
C TYR A 202 -8.03 3.52 7.06
N GLU A 203 -7.50 2.51 7.75
CA GLU A 203 -6.07 2.38 8.03
C GLU A 203 -5.64 0.92 8.13
N ALA A 204 -4.33 0.69 8.03
CA ALA A 204 -3.70 -0.55 8.43
C ALA A 204 -2.65 -0.20 9.49
N GLY A 205 -2.83 -0.61 10.76
CA GLY A 205 -1.86 -0.23 11.77
C GLY A 205 -2.33 -0.42 13.21
N PRO A 206 -1.66 0.22 14.19
CA PRO A 206 -1.92 -0.03 15.60
C PRO A 206 -3.25 0.56 16.11
N LYS A 207 -3.94 1.40 15.35
CA LYS A 207 -5.17 2.06 15.79
C LYS A 207 -6.41 1.39 15.19
N PRO A 208 -7.29 0.77 15.99
CA PRO A 208 -7.10 0.25 17.34
C PRO A 208 -6.52 -1.18 17.35
N VAL A 209 -6.31 -1.80 16.19
CA VAL A 209 -5.94 -3.22 16.05
C VAL A 209 -5.06 -3.40 14.83
N TRP A 210 -3.96 -4.15 14.96
CA TRP A 210 -2.94 -4.47 13.93
C TRP A 210 -3.49 -5.21 12.67
N ARG A 211 -4.44 -4.59 11.97
CA ARG A 211 -5.10 -5.05 10.76
C ARG A 211 -5.66 -3.85 9.99
N VAL A 212 -6.23 -4.12 8.82
CA VAL A 212 -7.01 -3.13 8.09
C VAL A 212 -8.39 -2.98 8.72
N ASN A 213 -8.77 -1.76 9.07
CA ASN A 213 -10.07 -1.45 9.69
C ASN A 213 -10.58 -0.05 9.31
N ALA A 214 -11.87 0.17 9.54
CA ALA A 214 -12.44 1.50 9.61
C ALA A 214 -12.26 2.08 11.03
N CYS A 215 -12.08 3.38 11.13
CA CYS A 215 -11.96 4.09 12.41
C CYS A 215 -12.63 5.48 12.34
N GLY A 216 -13.15 5.92 13.48
CA GLY A 216 -13.56 7.30 13.72
C GLY A 216 -12.52 7.97 14.61
N ILE A 217 -11.91 9.07 14.16
CA ILE A 217 -10.81 9.71 14.89
C ILE A 217 -11.08 11.21 15.05
N PRO A 218 -10.97 11.75 16.28
CA PRO A 218 -11.04 13.19 16.51
C PRO A 218 -9.92 13.95 15.80
N VAL A 219 -10.28 15.05 15.13
CA VAL A 219 -9.32 15.96 14.48
C VAL A 219 -8.33 16.53 15.50
N SER A 220 -8.78 16.83 16.72
CA SER A 220 -7.91 17.31 17.79
C SER A 220 -6.77 16.34 18.08
N LYS A 221 -7.08 15.03 18.17
CA LYS A 221 -6.09 13.97 18.36
C LYS A 221 -5.11 13.88 17.20
N LEU A 222 -5.62 13.92 15.96
CA LEU A 222 -4.76 13.88 14.77
C LEU A 222 -3.81 15.08 14.71
N LYS A 223 -4.31 16.29 15.03
CA LYS A 223 -3.47 17.49 15.12
C LYS A 223 -2.41 17.36 16.22
N SER A 224 -2.77 16.88 17.41
CA SER A 224 -1.80 16.68 18.49
C SER A 224 -0.72 15.64 18.16
N GLU A 225 -1.03 14.69 17.26
CA GLU A 225 -0.10 13.66 16.79
C GLU A 225 0.62 14.05 15.48
N GLY A 226 0.52 15.31 15.06
CA GLY A 226 1.26 15.87 13.93
C GLY A 226 0.75 15.45 12.55
N TYR A 227 -0.49 14.96 12.42
CA TYR A 227 -1.07 14.66 11.12
C TYR A 227 -1.40 15.95 10.37
N SER A 228 -1.16 15.92 9.06
CA SER A 228 -1.59 16.96 8.13
C SER A 228 -2.35 16.34 6.95
N PRO A 229 -3.31 17.06 6.34
CA PRO A 229 -4.07 16.57 5.21
C PRO A 229 -3.30 16.71 3.88
N TRP A 230 -3.35 15.68 3.04
CA TRP A 230 -2.71 15.65 1.72
C TRP A 230 -3.62 15.01 0.68
N ARG A 231 -3.48 15.46 -0.57
CA ARG A 231 -4.21 14.95 -1.72
C ARG A 231 -3.28 14.34 -2.75
N TYR A 232 -3.60 13.13 -3.20
CA TYR A 232 -2.90 12.48 -4.29
C TYR A 232 -3.04 13.28 -5.59
N GLN A 233 -1.92 13.61 -6.25
CA GLN A 233 -1.89 14.52 -7.40
C GLN A 233 -2.63 14.00 -8.63
N TRP A 234 -2.76 12.68 -8.77
CA TRP A 234 -3.37 12.05 -9.93
C TRP A 234 -4.69 11.32 -9.61
N MET A 235 -5.35 11.66 -8.50
CA MET A 235 -6.71 11.20 -8.23
C MET A 235 -7.66 11.73 -9.31
N LYS A 236 -8.50 10.84 -9.87
CA LYS A 236 -9.57 11.21 -10.81
C LYS A 236 -10.84 11.61 -10.08
#